data_AF-A0A6P7GZL7-F1
#
_entry.id   AF-A0A6P7GZL7-F1
#
_cell.length_a   1.000
_cell.length_b   1.000
_cell.length_c   1.000
_cell.angle_alpha   90.00
_cell.angle_beta   90.00
_cell.angle_gamma   90.00
#
_symmetry.space_group_name_H-M   'P 1'
#
loop_
_entity.id
_entity.type
_entity.pdbx_description
1 polymer ?
#
loop_
_entity_poly.entity_id
_entity_poly.type
_entity_poly.pdbx_seq_one_letter_code
_entity_poly.pdbx_strand_id
1 'polypeptide(L)'
;MAVMDSKNQLLNFKKKSLYMKPEERRGTLLVDEMKLTQAVVFNTKTLQVHGFTDLGKYTPLHQRNTKGDHALVMMFQPFRGHWIQSLACFLSKGCASATVLHHLIIECIILLKKAGFSIDVVTADGASWNREMWKRFNICEENASCQHVYDPSRQLWFSSDFQLKTLGTSLFGDLKLG
;
A
#
# COMPACT_ATOMS: atom_id res chain seq x y z
N MET A 1 8.03 15.29 1.88
CA MET A 1 8.17 14.18 0.93
C MET A 1 7.49 12.97 1.56
N ALA A 2 6.42 12.42 0.98
CA ALA A 2 6.03 11.03 1.23
C ALA A 2 7.33 10.22 1.15
N VAL A 3 7.74 9.58 2.24
CA VAL A 3 9.07 9.02 2.48
C VAL A 3 9.25 7.77 1.63
N MET A 4 9.28 7.94 0.33
CA MET A 4 9.97 7.14 -0.67
C MET A 4 9.70 7.84 -1.99
N ASP A 5 10.76 8.26 -2.65
CA ASP A 5 10.74 8.88 -3.96
C ASP A 5 9.96 7.99 -4.94
N SER A 6 8.67 8.30 -5.09
CA SER A 6 7.73 7.53 -5.88
C SER A 6 8.18 7.43 -7.34
N LYS A 7 9.00 8.37 -7.82
CA LYS A 7 9.58 8.32 -9.17
C LYS A 7 10.66 7.26 -9.28
N ASN A 8 11.58 7.19 -8.32
CA ASN A 8 12.65 6.20 -8.32
C ASN A 8 12.13 4.78 -8.10
N GLN A 9 11.17 4.60 -7.18
CA GLN A 9 10.55 3.28 -7.00
C GLN A 9 9.77 2.84 -8.24
N LEU A 10 8.94 3.71 -8.81
CA LEU A 10 8.18 3.38 -10.02
C LEU A 10 9.10 3.05 -11.21
N LEU A 11 10.24 3.74 -11.34
CA LEU A 11 11.24 3.44 -12.35
C LEU A 11 11.86 2.04 -12.16
N ASN A 12 12.15 1.65 -10.91
CA ASN A 12 12.65 0.32 -10.60
C ASN A 12 11.64 -0.76 -10.98
N PHE A 13 10.35 -0.57 -10.68
CA PHE A 13 9.30 -1.47 -11.14
C PHE A 13 9.24 -1.53 -12.68
N LYS A 14 9.27 -0.39 -13.37
CA LYS A 14 9.29 -0.38 -14.85
C LYS A 14 10.45 -1.17 -15.43
N LYS A 15 11.66 -1.03 -14.88
CA LYS A 15 12.82 -1.82 -15.33
C LYS A 15 12.61 -3.31 -15.05
N LYS A 16 12.08 -3.65 -13.87
CA LYS A 16 11.84 -5.04 -13.47
C LYS A 16 10.79 -5.72 -14.34
N SER A 17 9.71 -5.02 -14.72
CA SER A 17 8.63 -5.61 -15.52
C SER A 17 9.06 -6.02 -16.93
N LEU A 18 10.12 -5.41 -17.48
CA LEU A 18 10.67 -5.77 -18.80
C LEU A 18 11.22 -7.20 -18.86
N TYR A 19 11.69 -7.73 -17.73
CA TYR A 19 12.33 -9.05 -17.65
C TYR A 19 11.42 -10.10 -16.98
N MET A 20 10.19 -9.74 -16.60
CA MET A 20 9.26 -10.62 -15.89
C MET A 20 8.12 -11.08 -16.80
N LYS A 21 7.71 -12.34 -16.63
CA LYS A 21 6.53 -12.86 -17.33
C LYS A 21 5.25 -12.17 -16.79
N PRO A 22 4.18 -12.05 -17.59
CA PRO A 22 2.92 -11.45 -17.14
C PRO A 22 2.39 -12.03 -15.83
N GLU A 23 2.51 -13.34 -15.65
CA GLU A 23 2.01 -14.05 -14.46
C GLU A 23 2.78 -13.69 -13.18
N GLU A 24 4.05 -13.31 -13.29
CA GLU A 24 4.91 -12.93 -12.16
C GLU A 24 4.73 -11.47 -11.73
N ARG A 25 4.02 -10.69 -12.56
CA ARG A 25 3.75 -9.27 -12.34
C ARG A 25 2.42 -9.03 -11.62
N ARG A 26 1.74 -10.10 -11.19
CA ARG A 26 0.49 -10.07 -10.42
C ARG A 26 0.80 -10.25 -8.93
N GLY A 27 0.08 -9.53 -8.07
CA GLY A 27 0.33 -9.57 -6.64
C GLY A 27 -0.71 -8.88 -5.78
N THR A 28 -0.39 -8.79 -4.50
CA THR A 28 -1.15 -8.08 -3.47
C THR A 28 -0.49 -6.74 -3.12
N LEU A 29 -1.33 -5.77 -2.79
CA LEU A 29 -0.95 -4.51 -2.15
C LEU A 29 -1.11 -4.68 -0.64
N LEU A 30 0.00 -4.70 0.08
CA LEU A 30 0.01 -4.70 1.54
C LEU A 30 -0.06 -3.25 2.04
N VAL A 31 -0.99 -2.98 2.95
CA VAL A 31 -1.18 -1.68 3.59
C VAL A 31 -1.07 -1.87 5.10
N ASP A 32 -0.14 -1.17 5.71
CA ASP A 32 0.08 -1.24 7.16
C ASP A 32 0.40 0.16 7.72
N GLU A 33 0.12 0.35 9.00
CA GLU A 33 0.37 1.61 9.70
C GLU A 33 1.15 1.36 10.99
N MET A 34 2.24 2.10 11.18
CA MET A 34 3.08 1.99 12.37
C MET A 34 3.14 3.30 13.15
N LYS A 35 3.03 3.23 14.47
CA LYS A 35 3.23 4.38 15.35
C LYS A 35 4.70 4.77 15.39
N LEU A 36 4.96 6.07 15.28
CA LEU A 36 6.29 6.69 15.30
C LEU A 36 6.43 7.68 16.46
N THR A 37 7.66 7.88 16.90
CA THR A 37 7.99 9.01 17.78
C THR A 37 8.04 10.29 16.97
N GLN A 38 7.31 11.32 17.43
CA GLN A 38 7.31 12.63 16.79
C GLN A 38 8.69 13.27 16.87
N ALA A 39 9.25 13.60 15.71
CA ALA A 39 10.52 14.30 15.60
C ALA A 39 10.48 15.24 14.40
N VAL A 40 11.14 16.40 14.51
CA VAL A 40 11.35 17.32 13.40
C VAL A 40 12.84 17.41 13.14
N VAL A 41 13.25 17.11 11.92
CA VAL A 41 14.66 17.04 11.54
C VAL A 41 14.87 17.88 10.29
N PHE A 42 15.81 18.81 10.35
CA PHE A 42 16.26 19.55 9.18
C PHE A 42 17.35 18.78 8.46
N ASN A 43 17.11 18.43 7.19
CA ASN A 43 18.10 17.79 6.35
C ASN A 43 18.90 18.86 5.59
N THR A 44 20.16 19.04 5.98
CA THR A 44 21.06 20.05 5.41
C THR A 44 21.44 19.77 3.96
N LYS A 45 21.35 18.52 3.49
CA LYS A 45 21.67 18.14 2.10
C LYS A 45 20.55 18.48 1.14
N THR A 46 19.30 18.27 1.56
CA THR A 46 18.11 18.55 0.74
C THR A 46 17.51 19.92 1.03
N LEU A 47 17.97 20.60 2.09
CA LEU A 47 17.41 21.85 2.63
C LEU A 47 15.91 21.72 2.95
N GLN A 48 15.49 20.54 3.40
CA GLN A 48 14.09 20.25 3.74
C GLN A 48 13.92 19.96 5.22
N VAL A 49 12.81 20.43 5.78
CA VAL A 49 12.36 20.04 7.12
C VAL A 49 11.49 18.79 7.00
N HIS A 50 11.86 17.74 7.71
CA HIS A 50 11.09 16.50 7.85
C HIS A 50 10.40 16.45 9.22
N GLY A 51 9.34 15.64 9.33
CA GLY A 51 8.64 15.42 10.61
C GLY A 51 7.20 15.94 10.66
N PHE A 52 6.77 16.70 9.65
CA PHE A 52 5.39 17.13 9.50
C PHE A 52 4.58 16.13 8.67
N THR A 53 3.25 16.11 8.86
CA THR A 53 2.39 15.22 8.08
C THR A 53 2.53 15.46 6.58
N ASP A 54 2.63 14.37 5.83
CA ASP A 54 2.68 14.35 4.38
C ASP A 54 2.01 13.07 3.86
N LEU A 55 0.74 13.20 3.48
CA LEU A 55 -0.07 12.24 2.73
C LEU A 55 -0.13 12.62 1.24
N GLY A 56 0.89 13.33 0.73
CA GLY A 56 0.93 13.89 -0.61
C GLY A 56 -0.14 14.95 -0.84
N LYS A 57 -0.75 14.94 -2.03
CA LYS A 57 -1.82 15.88 -2.40
C LYS A 57 -3.10 15.72 -1.57
N TYR A 58 -3.24 14.60 -0.86
CA TYR A 58 -4.38 14.30 0.02
C TYR A 58 -4.16 14.72 1.47
N THR A 59 -3.04 15.38 1.79
CA THR A 59 -2.79 15.91 3.13
C THR A 59 -3.85 16.95 3.51
N PRO A 60 -4.66 16.72 4.56
CA PRO A 60 -5.67 17.68 5.00
C PRO A 60 -5.01 19.02 5.38
N LEU A 61 -5.64 20.13 4.99
CA LEU A 61 -5.07 21.48 5.23
C LEU A 61 -4.75 21.73 6.71
N HIS A 62 -5.63 21.29 7.61
CA HIS A 62 -5.47 21.44 9.05
C HIS A 62 -4.33 20.58 9.64
N GLN A 63 -3.78 19.63 8.89
CA GLN A 63 -2.70 18.74 9.36
C GLN A 63 -1.32 19.13 8.84
N ARG A 64 -1.21 19.91 7.76
CA ARG A 64 0.07 20.16 7.06
C ARG A 64 1.23 20.64 7.94
N ASN A 65 0.94 21.40 9.01
CA ASN A 65 1.94 21.92 9.94
C ASN A 65 2.00 21.15 11.27
N THR A 66 1.36 19.99 11.32
CA THR A 66 1.31 19.12 12.50
C THR A 66 2.40 18.06 12.40
N LYS A 67 3.05 17.75 13.52
CA LYS A 67 4.05 16.67 13.58
C LYS A 67 3.37 15.32 13.36
N GLY A 68 3.88 14.55 12.41
CA GLY A 68 3.39 13.19 12.19
C GLY A 68 3.83 12.23 13.29
N ASP A 69 2.98 11.29 13.62
CA ASP A 69 3.22 10.25 14.63
C ASP A 69 2.84 8.85 14.15
N HIS A 70 2.44 8.70 12.90
CA HIS A 70 2.20 7.40 12.27
C HIS A 70 2.82 7.39 10.87
N ALA A 71 3.39 6.24 10.48
CA ALA A 71 3.80 5.98 9.11
C ALA A 71 2.85 4.97 8.47
N LEU A 72 2.17 5.42 7.42
CA LEU A 72 1.38 4.56 6.54
C LEU A 72 2.29 4.02 5.44
N VAL A 73 2.46 2.71 5.37
CA VAL A 73 3.34 2.05 4.41
C VAL A 73 2.51 1.21 3.44
N MET A 74 2.82 1.34 2.16
CA MET A 74 2.24 0.53 1.09
C MET A 74 3.34 -0.28 0.41
N MET A 75 3.15 -1.59 0.31
CA MET A 75 4.14 -2.51 -0.27
C MET A 75 3.47 -3.41 -1.31
N PHE A 76 4.23 -3.80 -2.32
CA PHE A 76 3.81 -4.80 -3.29
C PHE A 76 4.48 -6.14 -2.98
N GLN A 77 3.68 -7.20 -2.97
CA GLN A 77 4.15 -8.58 -2.92
C GLN A 77 3.56 -9.34 -4.11
N PRO A 78 4.38 -9.89 -5.03
CA PRO A 78 3.89 -10.72 -6.11
C PRO A 78 3.34 -12.04 -5.57
N PHE A 79 2.42 -12.66 -6.31
CA PHE A 79 1.98 -14.04 -6.00
C PHE A 79 3.04 -15.08 -6.38
N ARG A 80 3.83 -14.79 -7.42
CA ARG A 80 4.94 -15.63 -7.86
C ARG A 80 6.26 -14.93 -7.60
N GLY A 81 7.00 -15.43 -6.62
CA GLY A 81 8.30 -14.91 -6.19
C GLY A 81 8.33 -14.59 -4.70
N HIS A 82 9.54 -14.56 -4.13
CA HIS A 82 9.77 -14.36 -2.69
C HIS A 82 10.39 -12.99 -2.39
N TRP A 83 9.80 -11.92 -2.92
CA TRP A 83 10.27 -10.56 -2.67
C TRP A 83 9.11 -9.65 -2.30
N ILE A 84 9.40 -8.64 -1.50
CA ILE A 84 8.46 -7.57 -1.15
C ILE A 84 9.17 -6.25 -1.44
N GLN A 85 8.46 -5.29 -2.00
CA GLN A 85 9.03 -3.97 -2.29
C GLN A 85 8.09 -2.89 -1.79
N SER A 86 8.64 -1.96 -1.04
CA SER A 86 7.94 -0.74 -0.62
C SER A 86 7.64 0.15 -1.82
N LEU A 87 6.40 0.60 -1.91
CA LEU A 87 5.89 1.48 -2.97
C LEU A 87 5.88 2.94 -2.50
N ALA A 88 5.34 3.15 -1.30
CA ALA A 88 5.15 4.46 -0.72
C ALA A 88 5.15 4.36 0.80
N CYS A 89 5.62 5.42 1.45
CA CYS A 89 5.44 5.63 2.87
C CYS A 89 4.97 7.07 3.07
N PHE A 90 3.94 7.26 3.86
CA PHE A 90 3.34 8.55 4.16
C PHE A 90 3.42 8.81 5.65
N LEU A 91 3.65 10.06 6.02
CA LEU A 91 3.71 10.46 7.42
C LEU A 91 2.36 11.09 7.79
N SER A 92 1.61 10.50 8.70
CA SER A 92 0.28 10.99 9.12
C SER A 92 0.27 11.41 10.58
N LYS A 93 -0.77 12.18 10.94
CA LYS A 93 -1.12 12.47 12.33
C LYS A 93 -2.29 11.57 12.71
N GLY A 94 -2.04 10.58 13.55
CA GLY A 94 -2.95 9.47 13.79
C GLY A 94 -3.15 8.61 12.54
N CYS A 95 -4.19 7.79 12.58
CA CYS A 95 -4.56 6.94 11.47
C CYS A 95 -5.07 7.76 10.30
N ALA A 96 -4.59 7.43 9.10
CA ALA A 96 -5.08 8.08 7.89
C ALA A 96 -6.60 7.85 7.73
N SER A 97 -7.33 8.90 7.35
CA SER A 97 -8.78 8.77 7.19
C SER A 97 -9.12 7.78 6.07
N ALA A 98 -10.23 7.06 6.20
CA ALA A 98 -10.70 6.10 5.20
C ALA A 98 -10.79 6.70 3.79
N THR A 99 -11.19 7.97 3.68
CA THR A 99 -11.23 8.71 2.42
C THR A 99 -9.84 8.87 1.82
N VAL A 100 -8.84 9.26 2.62
CA VAL A 100 -7.47 9.45 2.13
C VAL A 100 -6.85 8.10 1.77
N LEU A 101 -7.03 7.07 2.60
CA LEU A 101 -6.59 5.71 2.30
C LEU A 101 -7.15 5.19 0.97
N HIS A 102 -8.46 5.34 0.74
CA HIS A 102 -9.11 4.96 -0.51
C HIS A 102 -8.46 5.63 -1.73
N HIS A 103 -8.21 6.94 -1.68
CA HIS A 103 -7.56 7.66 -2.78
C HIS A 103 -6.10 7.21 -3.00
N LEU A 104 -5.34 7.02 -1.92
CA LEU A 104 -3.95 6.57 -1.99
C LEU A 104 -3.85 5.15 -2.59
N ILE A 105 -4.75 4.25 -2.23
CA ILE A 105 -4.82 2.88 -2.76
C ILE A 105 -5.12 2.91 -4.27
N ILE A 106 -6.13 3.68 -4.70
CA ILE A 106 -6.45 3.85 -6.12
C ILE A 106 -5.26 4.38 -6.91
N GLU A 107 -4.60 5.42 -6.41
CA GLU A 107 -3.43 6.01 -7.08
C GLU A 107 -2.28 5.00 -7.17
N CYS A 108 -2.02 4.23 -6.12
CA CYS A 108 -1.02 3.16 -6.14
C CYS A 108 -1.33 2.08 -7.18
N ILE A 109 -2.58 1.62 -7.28
CA ILE A 109 -3.02 0.64 -8.28
C ILE A 109 -2.76 1.16 -9.69
N ILE A 110 -3.17 2.40 -9.97
CA ILE A 110 -2.99 3.01 -11.30
C ILE A 110 -1.50 3.16 -11.64
N LEU A 111 -0.68 3.61 -10.69
CA LEU A 111 0.75 3.80 -10.90
C LEU A 111 1.47 2.48 -11.15
N LEU A 112 1.22 1.45 -10.34
CA LEU A 112 1.81 0.12 -10.56
C LEU A 112 1.40 -0.50 -11.89
N LYS A 113 0.15 -0.29 -12.30
CA LYS A 113 -0.32 -0.73 -13.61
C LYS A 113 0.41 -0.05 -14.76
N LYS A 114 0.66 1.26 -14.66
CA LYS A 114 1.52 2.00 -15.60
C LYS A 114 2.99 1.54 -15.58
N ALA A 115 3.43 0.85 -14.52
CA ALA A 115 4.74 0.21 -14.45
C ALA A 115 4.77 -1.25 -14.94
N GLY A 116 3.62 -1.80 -15.34
CA GLY A 116 3.50 -3.16 -15.88
C GLY A 116 3.12 -4.22 -14.85
N PHE A 117 2.80 -3.84 -13.61
CA PHE A 117 2.34 -4.75 -12.55
C PHE A 117 0.83 -4.68 -12.37
N SER A 118 0.19 -5.74 -11.89
CA SER A 118 -1.24 -5.72 -11.60
C SER A 118 -1.47 -6.11 -10.15
N ILE A 119 -2.28 -5.32 -9.44
CA ILE A 119 -2.73 -5.63 -8.09
C ILE A 119 -4.07 -6.34 -8.22
N ASP A 120 -4.17 -7.52 -7.64
CA ASP A 120 -5.41 -8.30 -7.60
C ASP A 120 -6.05 -8.30 -6.23
N VAL A 121 -5.25 -8.09 -5.19
CA VAL A 121 -5.68 -8.14 -3.78
C VAL A 121 -5.16 -6.91 -3.06
N VAL A 122 -5.97 -6.30 -2.21
CA VAL A 122 -5.55 -5.33 -1.20
C VAL A 122 -5.62 -6.00 0.15
N THR A 123 -4.49 -6.06 0.85
CA THR A 123 -4.37 -6.64 2.18
C THR A 123 -4.11 -5.56 3.20
N ALA A 124 -4.93 -5.52 4.24
CA ALA A 124 -4.76 -4.60 5.37
C ALA A 124 -5.17 -5.28 6.68
N ASP A 125 -4.85 -4.67 7.82
CA ASP A 125 -5.38 -5.15 9.10
C ASP A 125 -6.90 -4.93 9.21
N GLY A 126 -7.52 -5.56 10.22
CA GLY A 126 -8.94 -5.40 10.52
C GLY A 126 -9.30 -4.13 11.29
N ALA A 127 -8.42 -3.11 11.36
CA ALA A 127 -8.68 -1.91 12.15
C ALA A 127 -9.91 -1.14 11.63
N SER A 128 -10.48 -0.28 12.49
CA SER A 128 -11.73 0.44 12.18
C SER A 128 -11.62 1.32 10.94
N TRP A 129 -10.49 2.01 10.74
CA TRP A 129 -10.25 2.85 9.56
C TRP A 129 -10.07 2.04 8.27
N ASN A 130 -9.45 0.86 8.34
CA ASN A 130 -9.31 -0.04 7.19
C ASN A 130 -10.64 -0.65 6.79
N ARG A 131 -11.47 -1.06 7.76
CA ARG A 131 -12.86 -1.48 7.49
C ARG A 131 -13.72 -0.37 6.89
N GLU A 132 -13.55 0.86 7.35
CA GLU A 132 -14.25 2.02 6.78
C GLU A 132 -13.74 2.35 5.37
N MET A 133 -12.46 2.11 5.08
CA MET A 133 -11.91 2.18 3.73
C MET A 133 -12.49 1.09 2.83
N TRP A 134 -12.65 -0.14 3.31
CA TRP A 134 -13.29 -1.23 2.57
C TRP A 134 -14.73 -0.88 2.16
N LYS A 135 -15.53 -0.28 3.06
CA LYS A 135 -16.89 0.18 2.73
C LYS A 135 -16.90 1.18 1.56
N ARG A 136 -15.86 2.01 1.42
CA ARG A 136 -15.75 2.95 0.28
C ARG A 136 -15.52 2.25 -1.05
N PHE A 137 -14.99 1.02 -1.03
CA PHE A 137 -14.92 0.12 -2.18
C PHE A 137 -16.17 -0.77 -2.33
N ASN A 138 -17.25 -0.51 -1.57
CA ASN A 138 -18.46 -1.33 -1.49
C ASN A 138 -18.18 -2.79 -1.06
N ILE A 139 -17.19 -2.95 -0.17
CA ILE A 139 -16.82 -4.24 0.42
C ILE A 139 -17.59 -4.41 1.73
N CYS A 140 -18.21 -5.58 1.87
CA CYS A 140 -18.97 -6.00 3.05
C CYS A 140 -18.71 -7.48 3.35
N GLU A 141 -19.38 -8.04 4.35
CA GLU A 141 -19.20 -9.44 4.75
C GLU A 141 -19.63 -10.41 3.63
N GLU A 142 -20.64 -10.03 2.85
CA GLU A 142 -21.18 -10.81 1.74
C GLU A 142 -20.40 -10.61 0.43
N ASN A 143 -19.67 -9.50 0.31
CA ASN A 143 -18.93 -9.16 -0.90
C ASN A 143 -17.52 -8.65 -0.59
N ALA A 144 -16.54 -9.56 -0.72
CA ALA A 144 -15.13 -9.28 -0.49
C ALA A 144 -14.39 -8.72 -1.73
N SER A 145 -15.11 -8.36 -2.81
CA SER A 145 -14.49 -7.85 -4.04
C SER A 145 -15.26 -6.69 -4.66
N CYS A 146 -14.55 -5.85 -5.41
CA CYS A 146 -15.14 -4.81 -6.24
C CYS A 146 -14.58 -4.89 -7.66
N GLN A 147 -15.19 -4.17 -8.60
CA GLN A 147 -14.65 -4.05 -9.95
C GLN A 147 -13.26 -3.39 -9.90
N HIS A 148 -12.30 -3.90 -10.67
CA HIS A 148 -10.94 -3.40 -10.66
C HIS A 148 -10.85 -2.02 -11.36
N VAL A 149 -10.32 -1.04 -10.64
CA VAL A 149 -10.37 0.40 -10.99
C VAL A 149 -9.73 0.74 -12.34
N TYR A 150 -8.76 -0.04 -12.80
CA TYR A 150 -8.11 0.15 -14.11
C TYR A 150 -8.61 -0.80 -15.20
N ASP A 151 -9.17 -1.96 -14.82
CA ASP A 151 -9.46 -3.06 -15.75
C ASP A 151 -10.85 -3.62 -15.42
N PRO A 152 -11.91 -3.11 -16.07
CA PRO A 152 -13.29 -3.49 -15.77
C PRO A 152 -13.60 -4.98 -15.91
N SER A 153 -12.75 -5.75 -16.61
CA SER A 153 -12.90 -7.19 -16.79
C SER A 153 -12.43 -8.02 -15.58
N ARG A 154 -11.82 -7.37 -14.59
CA ARG A 154 -11.22 -8.02 -13.41
C ARG A 154 -11.85 -7.51 -12.13
N GLN A 155 -11.73 -8.33 -11.10
CA GLN A 155 -12.10 -7.99 -9.73
C GLN A 155 -10.85 -7.62 -8.92
N LEU A 156 -11.01 -6.66 -8.02
CA LEU A 156 -10.08 -6.34 -6.95
C LEU A 156 -10.63 -6.91 -5.65
N TRP A 157 -9.85 -7.79 -5.02
CA TRP A 157 -10.24 -8.47 -3.79
C TRP A 157 -9.67 -7.76 -2.56
N PHE A 158 -10.39 -7.82 -1.44
CA PHE A 158 -9.93 -7.28 -0.16
C PHE A 158 -9.79 -8.41 0.84
N SER A 159 -8.66 -8.45 1.54
CA SER A 159 -8.35 -9.51 2.51
C SER A 159 -7.72 -8.91 3.76
N SER A 160 -7.99 -9.54 4.91
CA SER A 160 -7.33 -9.20 6.17
C SER A 160 -5.97 -9.88 6.26
N ASP A 161 -4.98 -9.17 6.81
CA ASP A 161 -3.64 -9.71 7.10
C ASP A 161 -3.66 -10.98 7.98
N PHE A 162 -4.70 -11.17 8.81
CA PHE A 162 -4.93 -12.37 9.60
C PHE A 162 -5.02 -13.65 8.74
N GLN A 163 -5.66 -13.56 7.58
CA GLN A 163 -5.85 -14.70 6.68
C GLN A 163 -4.57 -15.03 5.90
N LEU A 164 -3.78 -14.03 5.51
CA LEU A 164 -2.53 -14.22 4.76
C LEU A 164 -1.37 -14.74 5.62
N LYS A 165 -1.28 -14.34 6.90
CA LYS A 165 -0.35 -14.97 7.85
C LYS A 165 -0.67 -16.45 8.02
N THR A 166 -1.95 -16.80 8.10
CA THR A 166 -2.41 -18.19 8.27
C THR A 166 -2.21 -19.01 6.99
N LEU A 167 -2.59 -18.50 5.81
CA LEU A 167 -2.36 -19.17 4.53
C LEU A 167 -0.88 -19.29 4.15
N GLY A 168 -0.06 -18.29 4.45
CA GLY A 168 1.39 -18.35 4.22
C GLY A 168 2.07 -19.39 5.12
N THR A 169 1.55 -19.62 6.32
CA THR A 169 2.10 -20.65 7.22
C THR A 169 1.60 -22.05 6.86
N SER A 170 0.35 -22.20 6.40
CA SER A 170 -0.19 -23.50 5.99
C SER A 170 0.29 -23.96 4.60
N LEU A 171 0.27 -23.10 3.58
CA LEU A 171 0.72 -23.47 2.22
C LEU A 171 2.23 -23.69 2.11
N PHE A 172 3.06 -23.06 2.96
CA PHE A 172 4.51 -23.29 2.97
C PHE A 172 4.97 -24.25 4.09
N GLY A 173 4.15 -24.50 5.10
CA GLY A 173 4.40 -25.54 6.10
C GLY A 173 4.28 -26.95 5.51
N ASP A 174 3.27 -27.17 4.65
CA ASP A 174 3.01 -28.47 4.03
C ASP A 174 3.93 -28.82 2.85
N LEU A 175 4.82 -27.90 2.44
CA LEU A 175 5.84 -28.11 1.40
C LEU A 175 7.25 -28.36 1.96
N LYS A 176 7.36 -28.53 3.29
CA LYS A 176 8.54 -29.11 3.95
C LYS A 176 8.13 -30.38 4.70
N LEU A 177 7.80 -31.44 3.98
CA LEU A 177 7.90 -32.85 4.42
C LEU A 177 7.61 -33.72 3.19
N GLY A 178 8.70 -34.15 2.53
CA GLY A 178 8.70 -34.97 1.32
C GLY A 178 10.09 -34.97 0.70
#